data_AF-A0A958TK19-F1
#
_entry.id   AF-A0A958TK19-F1
#
_cell.length_a   1.000
_cell.length_b   1.000
_cell.length_c   1.000
_cell.angle_alpha   90.00
_cell.angle_beta   90.00
_cell.angle_gamma   90.00
#
_symmetry.space_group_name_H-M   'P 1'
#
loop_
_entity.id
_entity.type
_entity.pdbx_description
1 polymer ?
#
loop_
_entity_poly.entity_id
_entity_poly.type
_entity_poly.pdbx_seq_one_letter_code
_entity_poly.pdbx_strand_id
1 'polypeptide(L)'
;KMFKWFFQNNDAKLDLQTQIDMLKQDVARLELIISQNQEANTLALSQLQSELALTISRQNEMEQILNELTNQSEYYGYGANTIIENPRTIEVTNLNNSGAGSLRDALLQSGSRLIDVKVSGTINLTDNIYVTNGNLILKGNGIHITGGMTQLEASNIIFSNAKIKGSGSGADCLSITAWSGKHVENIVLDHLDLSQANDENLDIRGNGSINNVTVQHCKVTDHTKAMLLEGKIDKVSILYNHFVNNDERNVRIKNVSENQLSVEMINNVFEGFRSATRISLGSKFSIVNNTFLPRSNNPSSTIIDGENDTETGGNHSWTYGYVSGNTIPEGFNLIGSNLNNYIHQQPYAPLTVTPKTDYKDWVIANAGFKN
;
A
#
# COMPACT_ATOMS: atom_id res chain seq x y z
N LYS A 1 -15.77 6.16 1.20
CA LYS A 1 -16.44 6.16 2.52
C LYS A 1 -17.86 6.73 2.45
N MET A 2 -18.07 7.93 1.89
CA MET A 2 -19.42 8.49 1.64
C MET A 2 -20.29 7.59 0.74
N PHE A 3 -19.72 7.03 -0.34
CA PHE A 3 -20.40 6.04 -1.19
C PHE A 3 -20.72 4.71 -0.47
N LYS A 4 -19.81 4.24 0.40
CA LYS A 4 -19.98 3.01 1.20
C LYS A 4 -21.08 3.19 2.26
N TRP A 5 -21.14 4.37 2.89
CA TRP A 5 -22.22 4.77 3.80
C TRP A 5 -23.55 4.92 3.05
N PHE A 6 -23.56 5.54 1.88
CA PHE A 6 -24.75 5.72 1.04
C PHE A 6 -25.34 4.36 0.60
N PHE A 7 -24.52 3.35 0.30
CA PHE A 7 -25.01 2.01 -0.07
C PHE A 7 -25.35 1.11 1.12
N GLN A 8 -24.68 1.29 2.27
CA GLN A 8 -24.96 0.51 3.49
C GLN A 8 -26.15 1.06 4.29
N ASN A 9 -26.48 2.34 4.14
CA ASN A 9 -27.53 3.03 4.92
C ASN A 9 -28.68 3.58 4.08
N ASN A 10 -28.68 3.43 2.75
CA ASN A 10 -29.89 3.74 1.98
C ASN A 10 -30.88 2.58 2.03
N ASP A 11 -32.12 2.97 2.29
CA ASP A 11 -33.35 2.21 2.13
C ASP A 11 -33.48 1.51 0.75
N ALA A 12 -32.62 1.79 -0.23
CA ALA A 12 -32.67 1.22 -1.58
C ALA A 12 -32.58 -0.32 -1.63
N LYS A 13 -31.80 -0.98 -0.76
CA LYS A 13 -31.74 -2.46 -0.74
C LYS A 13 -33.00 -3.07 -0.11
N LEU A 14 -33.54 -2.41 0.93
CA LEU A 14 -34.78 -2.80 1.58
C LEU A 14 -35.99 -2.54 0.68
N ASP A 15 -35.96 -1.45 -0.08
CA ASP A 15 -36.94 -1.01 -1.07
C ASP A 15 -36.97 -1.95 -2.28
N LEU A 16 -35.81 -2.33 -2.85
CA LEU A 16 -35.75 -3.30 -3.96
C LEU A 16 -36.21 -4.71 -3.56
N GLN A 17 -35.82 -5.21 -2.38
CA GLN A 17 -36.30 -6.52 -1.90
C GLN A 17 -37.81 -6.49 -1.65
N THR A 18 -38.32 -5.39 -1.11
CA THR A 18 -39.76 -5.17 -0.90
C THR A 18 -40.51 -5.12 -2.24
N GLN A 19 -39.97 -4.41 -3.25
CA GLN A 19 -40.54 -4.37 -4.60
C GLN A 19 -40.55 -5.75 -5.27
N ILE A 20 -39.50 -6.56 -5.09
CA ILE A 20 -39.44 -7.94 -5.60
C ILE A 20 -40.49 -8.81 -4.91
N ASP A 21 -40.66 -8.68 -3.59
CA ASP A 21 -41.64 -9.47 -2.86
C ASP A 21 -43.08 -9.06 -3.20
N MET A 22 -43.33 -7.77 -3.44
CA MET A 22 -44.60 -7.26 -3.99
C MET A 22 -44.86 -7.80 -5.40
N LEU A 23 -43.89 -7.74 -6.30
CA LEU A 23 -44.02 -8.27 -7.67
C LEU A 23 -44.24 -9.78 -7.67
N LYS A 24 -43.58 -10.55 -6.80
CA LYS A 24 -43.83 -11.99 -6.64
C LYS A 24 -45.26 -12.27 -6.18
N GLN A 25 -45.79 -11.47 -5.25
CA GLN A 25 -47.17 -11.59 -4.80
C GLN A 25 -48.16 -11.23 -5.91
N ASP A 26 -47.89 -10.18 -6.70
CA ASP A 26 -48.73 -9.77 -7.82
C ASP A 26 -48.72 -10.80 -8.96
N VAL A 27 -47.56 -11.37 -9.30
CA VAL A 27 -47.44 -12.48 -10.26
C VAL A 27 -48.24 -13.69 -9.80
N ALA A 28 -48.07 -14.13 -8.55
CA ALA A 28 -48.82 -15.26 -8.00
C ALA A 28 -50.34 -15.02 -7.98
N ARG A 29 -50.77 -13.78 -7.70
CA ARG A 29 -52.18 -13.37 -7.73
C ARG A 29 -52.74 -13.40 -9.15
N LEU A 30 -51.97 -12.96 -10.13
CA LEU A 30 -52.39 -12.96 -11.53
C LEU A 30 -52.43 -14.37 -12.12
N GLU A 31 -51.45 -15.23 -11.81
CA GLU A 31 -51.49 -16.66 -12.20
C GLU A 31 -52.80 -17.33 -11.73
N LEU A 32 -53.27 -17.00 -10.52
CA LEU A 32 -54.54 -17.46 -9.98
C LEU A 32 -55.75 -16.91 -10.77
N ILE A 33 -55.77 -15.62 -11.11
CA ILE A 33 -56.86 -14.96 -11.86
C ILE A 33 -56.90 -15.44 -13.32
N ILE A 34 -55.75 -15.70 -13.94
CA ILE A 34 -55.60 -16.16 -15.33
C ILE A 34 -56.14 -17.58 -15.51
N SER A 35 -56.08 -18.42 -14.47
CA SER A 35 -56.76 -19.72 -14.46
C SER A 35 -58.29 -19.63 -14.67
N GLN A 36 -58.87 -18.42 -14.59
CA GLN A 36 -60.30 -18.15 -14.69
C GLN A 36 -60.75 -17.32 -15.92
N ASN A 37 -59.85 -16.70 -16.72
CA ASN A 37 -60.20 -15.95 -17.95
C ASN A 37 -58.96 -15.68 -18.85
N GLN A 38 -58.99 -16.11 -20.12
CA GLN A 38 -57.78 -16.56 -20.83
C GLN A 38 -57.08 -15.62 -21.85
N GLU A 39 -57.59 -14.44 -22.24
CA GLU A 39 -56.92 -13.64 -23.32
C GLU A 39 -56.40 -12.23 -22.93
N ALA A 40 -57.10 -11.42 -22.14
CA ALA A 40 -56.61 -10.08 -21.74
C ALA A 40 -55.49 -10.11 -20.67
N ASN A 41 -55.19 -11.31 -20.18
CA ASN A 41 -54.58 -11.58 -18.89
C ASN A 41 -53.17 -12.19 -19.07
N THR A 42 -52.93 -12.81 -20.22
CA THR A 42 -51.65 -13.37 -20.67
C THR A 42 -50.61 -12.28 -21.00
N LEU A 43 -51.04 -11.14 -21.56
CA LEU A 43 -50.14 -10.02 -21.87
C LEU A 43 -49.62 -9.33 -20.60
N ALA A 44 -50.50 -9.10 -19.62
CA ALA A 44 -50.13 -8.51 -18.33
C ALA A 44 -49.16 -9.41 -17.56
N LEU A 45 -49.38 -10.73 -17.57
CA LEU A 45 -48.46 -11.69 -16.96
C LEU A 45 -47.10 -11.71 -17.65
N SER A 46 -47.06 -11.68 -18.99
CA SER A 46 -45.81 -11.63 -19.74
C SER A 46 -45.01 -10.35 -19.48
N GLN A 47 -45.69 -9.21 -19.32
CA GLN A 47 -45.06 -7.95 -18.93
C GLN A 47 -44.46 -8.02 -17.53
N LEU A 48 -45.22 -8.49 -16.54
CA LEU A 48 -44.73 -8.63 -15.16
C LEU A 48 -43.60 -9.65 -15.02
N GLN A 49 -43.65 -10.76 -15.76
CA GLN A 49 -42.55 -11.74 -15.82
C GLN A 49 -41.28 -11.11 -16.39
N SER A 50 -41.42 -10.25 -17.41
CA SER A 50 -40.28 -9.52 -18.00
C SER A 50 -39.70 -8.49 -17.02
N GLU A 51 -40.55 -7.75 -16.32
CA GLU A 51 -40.15 -6.80 -15.28
C GLU A 51 -39.47 -7.49 -14.10
N LEU A 52 -39.99 -8.64 -13.67
CA LEU A 52 -39.39 -9.46 -12.62
C LEU A 52 -38.00 -9.97 -13.03
N ALA A 53 -37.86 -10.48 -14.25
CA ALA A 53 -36.58 -10.96 -14.77
C ALA A 53 -35.52 -9.83 -14.83
N LEU A 54 -35.92 -8.64 -15.28
CA LEU A 54 -35.05 -7.46 -15.32
C LEU A 54 -34.63 -7.04 -13.90
N THR A 55 -35.55 -7.08 -12.94
CA THR A 55 -35.30 -6.70 -11.55
C THR A 55 -34.34 -7.67 -10.86
N ILE A 56 -34.50 -8.98 -11.08
CA ILE A 56 -33.58 -10.01 -10.59
C ILE A 56 -32.18 -9.82 -11.19
N SER A 57 -32.08 -9.53 -12.49
CA SER A 57 -30.80 -9.25 -13.14
C SER A 57 -30.07 -8.07 -12.48
N ARG A 58 -30.79 -6.97 -12.22
CA ARG A 58 -30.25 -5.80 -11.54
C ARG A 58 -29.82 -6.10 -10.10
N GLN A 59 -30.56 -6.94 -9.37
CA GLN A 59 -30.17 -7.37 -8.02
C GLN A 59 -28.85 -8.14 -8.06
N ASN A 60 -28.70 -9.09 -8.98
CA ASN A 60 -27.47 -9.88 -9.12
C ASN A 60 -26.26 -9.01 -9.47
N GLU A 61 -26.42 -8.05 -10.39
CA GLU A 61 -25.38 -7.05 -10.70
C GLU A 61 -25.01 -6.22 -9.47
N MET A 62 -26.00 -5.75 -8.71
CA MET A 62 -25.78 -4.98 -7.49
C MET A 62 -25.08 -5.80 -6.39
N GLU A 63 -25.41 -7.09 -6.25
CA GLU A 63 -24.74 -8.00 -5.31
C GLU A 63 -23.30 -8.29 -5.74
N GLN A 64 -23.06 -8.43 -7.04
CA GLN A 64 -21.71 -8.56 -7.59
C GLN A 64 -20.89 -7.29 -7.33
N ILE A 65 -21.42 -6.11 -7.64
CA ILE A 65 -20.77 -4.82 -7.37
C ILE A 65 -20.52 -4.65 -5.87
N LEU A 66 -21.50 -5.02 -5.02
CA LEU A 66 -21.33 -4.96 -3.58
C LEU A 66 -20.22 -5.91 -3.11
N ASN A 67 -20.17 -7.14 -3.63
CA ASN A 67 -19.11 -8.10 -3.34
C ASN A 67 -17.74 -7.61 -3.80
N GLU A 68 -17.65 -6.96 -4.96
CA GLU A 68 -16.42 -6.33 -5.43
C GLU A 68 -16.00 -5.16 -4.53
N LEU A 69 -16.95 -4.35 -4.04
CA LEU A 69 -16.72 -3.22 -3.14
C LEU A 69 -16.42 -3.64 -1.68
N THR A 70 -16.93 -4.78 -1.24
CA THR A 70 -16.66 -5.34 0.09
C THR A 70 -15.37 -6.14 0.11
N ASN A 71 -15.01 -6.81 -1.00
CA ASN A 71 -13.78 -7.59 -1.14
C ASN A 71 -12.60 -6.82 -1.74
N GLN A 72 -12.75 -5.54 -2.10
CA GLN A 72 -11.61 -4.68 -2.36
C GLN A 72 -10.82 -4.51 -1.06
N SER A 73 -9.73 -5.26 -0.94
CA SER A 73 -8.72 -5.06 0.10
C SER A 73 -8.24 -3.61 0.05
N GLU A 74 -8.25 -2.94 1.21
CA GLU A 74 -7.69 -1.58 1.37
C GLU A 74 -6.17 -1.58 1.11
N TYR A 75 -5.54 -2.75 1.28
CA TYR A 75 -4.10 -2.95 1.17
C TYR A 75 -3.79 -4.04 0.14
N TYR A 76 -2.76 -3.81 -0.67
CA TYR A 76 -2.30 -4.72 -1.71
C TYR A 76 -0.90 -5.24 -1.37
N GLY A 77 -0.29 -6.01 -2.26
CA GLY A 77 1.09 -6.46 -2.05
C GLY A 77 1.22 -7.59 -1.03
N TYR A 78 2.47 -7.89 -0.70
CA TYR A 78 2.80 -8.96 0.24
C TYR A 78 2.34 -8.68 1.67
N GLY A 79 2.21 -7.41 2.06
CA GLY A 79 1.60 -7.00 3.34
C GLY A 79 0.08 -7.04 3.36
N ALA A 80 -0.62 -7.31 2.25
CA ALA A 80 -2.10 -7.26 2.18
C ALA A 80 -2.81 -8.17 3.18
N ASN A 81 -2.18 -9.27 3.59
CA ASN A 81 -2.74 -10.23 4.55
C ASN A 81 -2.49 -9.85 6.01
N THR A 82 -2.03 -8.63 6.28
CA THR A 82 -1.88 -8.09 7.63
C THR A 82 -3.27 -7.92 8.26
N ILE A 83 -3.61 -8.78 9.23
CA ILE A 83 -4.92 -8.81 9.90
C ILE A 83 -4.70 -8.59 11.40
N ILE A 84 -5.36 -7.56 11.94
CA ILE A 84 -5.39 -7.27 13.37
C ILE A 84 -6.78 -7.64 13.87
N GLU A 85 -6.90 -8.78 14.55
CA GLU A 85 -8.18 -9.30 15.04
C GLU A 85 -8.64 -8.57 16.30
N ASN A 86 -9.94 -8.23 16.34
CA ASN A 86 -10.64 -7.66 17.50
C ASN A 86 -9.86 -6.54 18.24
N PRO A 87 -9.40 -5.49 17.54
CA PRO A 87 -8.59 -4.46 18.17
C PRO A 87 -9.42 -3.63 19.16
N ARG A 88 -8.88 -3.40 20.36
CA ARG A 88 -9.42 -2.35 21.24
C ARG A 88 -9.09 -0.98 20.67
N THR A 89 -10.00 -0.02 20.79
CA THR A 89 -9.72 1.36 20.33
C THR A 89 -8.95 2.14 21.39
N ILE A 90 -7.91 2.85 20.97
CA ILE A 90 -7.15 3.81 21.77
C ILE A 90 -7.25 5.16 21.08
N GLU A 91 -7.72 6.17 21.80
CA GLU A 91 -7.82 7.52 21.27
C GLU A 91 -6.55 8.32 21.58
N VAL A 92 -5.98 8.94 20.54
CA VAL A 92 -4.95 9.97 20.73
C VAL A 92 -5.64 11.32 20.79
N THR A 93 -5.56 11.96 21.96
CA THR A 93 -6.36 13.15 22.33
C THR A 93 -5.51 14.40 22.56
N ASN A 94 -4.19 14.30 22.47
CA ASN A 94 -3.29 15.44 22.56
C ASN A 94 -2.05 15.27 21.66
N LEU A 95 -1.33 16.38 21.45
CA LEU A 95 -0.14 16.46 20.59
C LEU A 95 1.18 16.41 21.39
N ASN A 96 1.13 16.01 22.67
CA ASN A 96 2.31 15.99 23.52
C ASN A 96 3.30 14.90 23.05
N ASN A 97 4.59 15.11 23.30
CA ASN A 97 5.63 14.11 23.03
C ASN A 97 5.36 12.75 23.71
N SER A 98 4.81 12.77 24.93
CA SER A 98 4.56 11.59 25.76
C SER A 98 3.45 11.83 26.78
N GLY A 99 3.09 10.78 27.52
CA GLY A 99 2.03 10.80 28.54
C GLY A 99 0.67 10.33 28.02
N ALA A 100 -0.27 10.14 28.94
CA ALA A 100 -1.59 9.61 28.61
C ALA A 100 -2.28 10.39 27.48
N GLY A 101 -2.82 9.67 26.50
CA GLY A 101 -3.52 10.25 25.34
C GLY A 101 -2.61 10.82 24.25
N SER A 102 -1.29 10.69 24.38
CA SER A 102 -0.33 11.02 23.30
C SER A 102 -0.21 9.88 22.28
N LEU A 103 0.29 10.19 21.08
CA LEU A 103 0.60 9.17 20.07
C LEU A 103 1.61 8.14 20.61
N ARG A 104 2.65 8.61 21.30
CA ARG A 104 3.69 7.73 21.87
C ARG A 104 3.08 6.73 22.85
N ASP A 105 2.22 7.20 23.76
CA ASP A 105 1.52 6.31 24.70
C ASP A 105 0.72 5.23 23.96
N ALA A 106 -0.06 5.61 22.93
CA ALA A 106 -0.85 4.66 22.15
C ALA A 106 0.01 3.64 21.36
N LEU A 107 1.10 4.11 20.74
CA LEU A 107 2.02 3.26 19.97
C LEU A 107 2.76 2.26 20.86
N LEU A 108 3.11 2.63 22.10
CA LEU A 108 3.89 1.78 23.00
C LEU A 108 3.04 0.80 23.82
N GLN A 109 1.72 0.95 23.88
CA GLN A 109 0.85 -0.01 24.55
C GLN A 109 0.93 -1.42 23.93
N SER A 110 0.62 -2.44 24.73
CA SER A 110 0.54 -3.84 24.26
C SER A 110 -0.89 -4.23 23.89
N GLY A 111 -1.00 -5.40 23.24
CA GLY A 111 -2.27 -5.99 22.78
C GLY A 111 -2.77 -5.44 21.45
N SER A 112 -3.72 -6.17 20.86
CA SER A 112 -4.39 -5.82 19.60
C SER A 112 -5.10 -4.47 19.74
N ARG A 113 -4.72 -3.48 18.93
CA ARG A 113 -5.22 -2.10 19.10
C ARG A 113 -5.40 -1.32 17.80
N LEU A 114 -6.46 -0.52 17.77
CA LEU A 114 -6.71 0.52 16.77
C LEU A 114 -6.41 1.86 17.42
N ILE A 115 -5.39 2.55 16.95
CA ILE A 115 -5.03 3.89 17.36
C ILE A 115 -5.79 4.87 16.46
N ASP A 116 -6.81 5.51 17.04
CA ASP A 116 -7.68 6.47 16.38
C ASP A 116 -7.32 7.89 16.82
N VAL A 117 -6.81 8.69 15.89
CA VAL A 117 -6.25 10.00 16.21
C VAL A 117 -7.32 11.09 16.11
N LYS A 118 -7.69 11.65 17.27
CA LYS A 118 -8.79 12.63 17.41
C LYS A 118 -8.35 14.09 17.27
N VAL A 119 -7.05 14.33 17.31
CA VAL A 119 -6.45 15.67 17.20
C VAL A 119 -5.66 15.81 15.91
N SER A 120 -5.56 17.04 15.39
CA SER A 120 -4.72 17.37 14.24
C SER A 120 -3.67 18.39 14.67
N GLY A 121 -2.49 18.31 14.06
CA GLY A 121 -1.39 19.23 14.35
C GLY A 121 -0.03 18.53 14.34
N THR A 122 0.97 19.23 14.85
CA THR A 122 2.35 18.74 14.90
C THR A 122 2.67 18.16 16.28
N ILE A 123 3.18 16.93 16.30
CA ILE A 123 3.76 16.26 17.45
C ILE A 123 5.28 16.43 17.35
N ASN A 124 5.84 17.23 18.25
CA ASN A 124 7.29 17.43 18.35
C ASN A 124 7.86 16.43 19.34
N LEU A 125 8.56 15.42 18.82
CA LEU A 125 9.26 14.42 19.61
C LEU A 125 10.54 14.99 20.19
N THR A 126 10.88 14.57 21.41
CA THR A 126 12.18 14.89 22.04
C THR A 126 13.23 13.80 21.82
N ASP A 127 12.78 12.60 21.42
CA ASP A 127 13.55 11.40 21.16
C ASP A 127 12.77 10.45 20.24
N ASN A 128 13.42 9.40 19.75
CA ASN A 128 12.79 8.44 18.84
C ASN A 128 11.65 7.66 19.52
N ILE A 129 10.67 7.21 18.73
CA ILE A 129 9.66 6.23 19.17
C ILE A 129 10.08 4.86 18.67
N TYR A 130 10.32 3.92 19.59
CA TYR A 130 10.59 2.52 19.28
C TYR A 130 9.33 1.68 19.52
N VAL A 131 8.61 1.36 18.45
CA VAL A 131 7.39 0.54 18.50
C VAL A 131 7.77 -0.93 18.57
N THR A 132 7.93 -1.42 19.80
CA THR A 132 8.32 -2.81 20.09
C THR A 132 7.14 -3.76 20.34
N ASN A 133 5.92 -3.23 20.37
CA ASN A 133 4.68 -3.98 20.54
C ASN A 133 3.87 -3.99 19.24
N GLY A 134 3.68 -5.16 18.62
CA GLY A 134 2.95 -5.34 17.36
C GLY A 134 1.43 -5.38 17.51
N ASN A 135 0.74 -5.91 16.50
CA ASN A 135 -0.73 -6.02 16.43
C ASN A 135 -1.44 -4.68 16.57
N LEU A 136 -1.12 -3.73 15.68
CA LEU A 136 -1.70 -2.40 15.74
C LEU A 136 -2.12 -1.87 14.37
N ILE A 137 -3.16 -1.04 14.40
CA ILE A 137 -3.56 -0.20 13.28
C ILE A 137 -3.45 1.25 13.75
N LEU A 138 -2.62 2.07 13.12
CA LEU A 138 -2.63 3.52 13.28
C LEU A 138 -3.38 4.15 12.12
N LYS A 139 -4.43 4.91 12.44
CA LYS A 139 -5.07 5.86 11.52
C LYS A 139 -4.67 7.27 11.94
N GLY A 140 -3.59 7.78 11.37
CA GLY A 140 -2.92 9.01 11.80
C GLY A 140 -3.75 10.28 11.67
N ASN A 141 -4.82 10.27 10.87
CA ASN A 141 -5.67 11.45 10.63
C ASN A 141 -4.86 12.72 10.23
N GLY A 142 -3.77 12.54 9.51
CA GLY A 142 -2.93 13.63 9.03
C GLY A 142 -2.02 14.31 10.04
N ILE A 143 -1.83 13.73 11.24
CA ILE A 143 -0.86 14.25 12.19
C ILE A 143 0.53 14.38 11.56
N HIS A 144 1.25 15.40 12.00
CA HIS A 144 2.61 15.68 11.57
C HIS A 144 3.58 15.33 12.69
N ILE A 145 4.42 14.32 12.50
CA ILE A 145 5.41 13.84 13.46
C ILE A 145 6.78 14.40 13.06
N THR A 146 7.49 15.00 14.01
CA THR A 146 8.85 15.52 13.78
C THR A 146 9.67 15.49 15.07
N GLY A 147 10.96 15.83 15.01
CA GLY A 147 11.86 15.91 16.18
C GLY A 147 12.56 14.60 16.56
N GLY A 148 12.07 13.47 16.02
CA GLY A 148 12.62 12.14 16.22
C GLY A 148 12.13 11.16 15.17
N MET A 149 12.80 10.00 15.10
CA MET A 149 12.47 8.90 14.21
C MET A 149 11.32 8.06 14.78
N THR A 150 10.48 7.51 13.90
CA THR A 150 9.53 6.44 14.26
C THR A 150 10.09 5.11 13.79
N GLN A 151 10.36 4.18 14.70
CA GLN A 151 10.97 2.88 14.38
C GLN A 151 10.02 1.75 14.74
N LEU A 152 9.63 0.95 13.76
CA LEU A 152 8.79 -0.23 13.90
C LEU A 152 9.69 -1.46 14.11
N GLU A 153 9.65 -2.07 15.29
CA GLU A 153 10.45 -3.26 15.64
C GLU A 153 9.61 -4.51 15.92
N ALA A 154 8.35 -4.52 15.49
CA ALA A 154 7.40 -5.57 15.75
C ALA A 154 6.54 -5.89 14.51
N SER A 155 5.96 -7.09 14.51
CA SER A 155 5.13 -7.60 13.41
C SER A 155 3.67 -7.16 13.50
N ASN A 156 2.93 -7.34 12.40
CA ASN A 156 1.49 -7.11 12.29
C ASN A 156 1.10 -5.65 12.56
N ILE A 157 1.60 -4.73 11.74
CA ILE A 157 1.41 -3.29 11.88
C ILE A 157 0.82 -2.71 10.60
N ILE A 158 -0.29 -2.00 10.73
CA ILE A 158 -0.80 -1.10 9.68
C ILE A 158 -0.55 0.33 10.17
N PHE A 159 0.24 1.11 9.43
CA PHE A 159 0.58 2.49 9.77
C PHE A 159 0.15 3.39 8.62
N SER A 160 -0.94 4.15 8.81
CA SER A 160 -1.51 4.92 7.71
C SER A 160 -1.90 6.35 8.04
N ASN A 161 -1.96 7.16 6.98
CA ASN A 161 -2.45 8.54 6.96
C ASN A 161 -1.76 9.49 7.95
N ALA A 162 -0.43 9.58 7.90
CA ALA A 162 0.37 10.47 8.73
C ALA A 162 1.49 11.14 7.92
N LYS A 163 1.97 12.29 8.41
CA LYS A 163 3.16 12.97 7.88
C LYS A 163 4.30 12.79 8.85
N ILE A 164 5.48 12.42 8.38
CA ILE A 164 6.69 12.31 9.19
C ILE A 164 7.77 13.11 8.50
N LYS A 165 8.24 14.13 9.20
CA LYS A 165 9.30 15.01 8.71
C LYS A 165 10.51 14.86 9.61
N GLY A 166 11.65 14.59 9.00
CA GLY A 166 12.91 14.54 9.70
C GLY A 166 13.24 15.88 10.35
N SER A 167 13.64 15.81 11.61
CA SER A 167 14.32 16.85 12.36
C SER A 167 14.78 16.26 13.70
N GLY A 168 15.64 16.99 14.41
CA GLY A 168 16.07 16.58 15.75
C GLY A 168 17.05 15.40 15.73
N SER A 169 16.90 14.47 16.67
CA SER A 169 17.91 13.43 16.96
C SER A 169 17.78 12.15 16.14
N GLY A 170 16.69 11.99 15.38
CA GLY A 170 16.45 10.79 14.56
C GLY A 170 17.30 10.78 13.31
N ALA A 171 17.81 9.60 12.91
CA ALA A 171 18.46 9.46 11.60
C ALA A 171 17.39 9.48 10.50
N ASP A 172 16.41 8.59 10.60
CA ASP A 172 15.39 8.40 9.56
C ASP A 172 14.07 9.08 9.94
N CYS A 173 13.16 9.24 8.97
CA CYS A 173 11.77 9.58 9.32
C CYS A 173 11.06 8.35 9.93
N LEU A 174 10.99 7.28 9.13
CA LEU A 174 10.34 6.03 9.49
C LEU A 174 11.25 4.86 9.12
N SER A 175 11.42 3.92 10.04
CA SER A 175 12.20 2.72 9.79
C SER A 175 11.45 1.45 10.23
N ILE A 176 11.48 0.39 9.43
CA ILE A 176 11.12 -0.97 9.85
C ILE A 176 12.41 -1.69 10.16
N THR A 177 12.55 -2.24 11.37
CA THR A 177 13.81 -2.84 11.77
C THR A 177 13.68 -4.18 12.47
N ALA A 178 14.59 -5.10 12.16
CA ALA A 178 14.73 -6.37 12.83
C ALA A 178 16.15 -6.50 13.41
N TRP A 179 16.30 -6.18 14.69
CA TRP A 179 17.57 -6.26 15.40
C TRP A 179 17.72 -7.53 16.23
N SER A 180 18.95 -7.91 16.52
CA SER A 180 19.30 -9.06 17.37
C SER A 180 18.71 -10.39 16.86
N GLY A 181 18.67 -10.57 15.54
CA GLY A 181 18.13 -11.78 14.93
C GLY A 181 16.60 -11.93 15.01
N LYS A 182 15.86 -10.87 15.39
CA LYS A 182 14.39 -10.87 15.40
C LYS A 182 13.81 -11.19 14.01
N HIS A 183 12.59 -11.71 14.01
CA HIS A 183 11.76 -11.79 12.81
C HIS A 183 10.65 -10.73 12.91
N VAL A 184 10.54 -9.89 11.89
CA VAL A 184 9.51 -8.86 11.76
C VAL A 184 8.75 -9.11 10.46
N GLU A 185 7.43 -9.12 10.51
CA GLU A 185 6.63 -9.39 9.31
C GLU A 185 5.25 -8.75 9.33
N ASN A 186 4.60 -8.75 8.16
CA ASN A 186 3.21 -8.31 7.98
C ASN A 186 3.05 -6.84 8.38
N ILE A 187 3.63 -5.96 7.55
CA ILE A 187 3.57 -4.51 7.76
C ILE A 187 3.00 -3.84 6.53
N VAL A 188 2.08 -2.91 6.75
CA VAL A 188 1.56 -2.03 5.71
C VAL A 188 1.81 -0.58 6.09
N LEU A 189 2.49 0.15 5.20
CA LEU A 189 2.64 1.58 5.23
C LEU A 189 1.78 2.17 4.11
N ASP A 190 0.80 3.00 4.46
CA ASP A 190 -0.19 3.50 3.48
C ASP A 190 -0.50 5.00 3.67
N HIS A 191 -0.51 5.78 2.59
CA HIS A 191 -0.80 7.23 2.62
C HIS A 191 0.07 8.02 3.61
N LEU A 192 1.39 7.80 3.57
CA LEU A 192 2.35 8.55 4.40
C LEU A 192 3.05 9.63 3.58
N ASP A 193 3.26 10.81 4.17
CA ASP A 193 4.22 11.80 3.66
C ASP A 193 5.52 11.69 4.45
N LEU A 194 6.63 11.29 3.82
CA LEU A 194 7.95 11.15 4.44
C LEU A 194 8.91 12.15 3.80
N SER A 195 9.58 13.00 4.59
CA SER A 195 10.43 14.05 4.03
C SER A 195 11.55 14.54 4.94
N GLN A 196 12.64 15.03 4.34
CA GLN A 196 13.70 15.77 5.03
C GLN A 196 14.29 15.03 6.25
N ALA A 197 14.47 13.71 6.15
CA ALA A 197 15.26 12.93 7.12
C ALA A 197 16.68 13.49 7.33
N ASN A 198 17.39 12.96 8.33
CA ASN A 198 18.83 13.20 8.46
C ASN A 198 19.64 12.14 7.68
N ASP A 199 19.13 10.91 7.56
CA ASP A 199 19.76 9.80 6.83
C ASP A 199 18.84 9.18 5.77
N GLU A 200 17.73 8.51 6.09
CA GLU A 200 16.76 8.02 5.07
C GLU A 200 15.32 8.46 5.36
N ASN A 201 14.55 8.79 4.32
CA ASN A 201 13.12 9.04 4.52
C ASN A 201 12.37 7.76 4.91
N LEU A 202 12.72 6.64 4.32
CA LEU A 202 12.17 5.34 4.68
C LEU A 202 13.27 4.28 4.68
N ASP A 203 13.42 3.58 5.78
CA ASP A 203 14.45 2.54 5.89
C ASP A 203 13.86 1.20 6.31
N ILE A 204 14.29 0.12 5.69
CA ILE A 204 13.95 -1.25 6.08
C ILE A 204 15.27 -1.97 6.29
N ARG A 205 15.65 -2.21 7.55
CA ARG A 205 16.99 -2.72 7.85
C ARG A 205 17.10 -3.64 9.06
N GLY A 206 18.12 -4.46 9.09
CA GLY A 206 18.41 -5.24 10.29
C GLY A 206 19.42 -6.35 10.08
N ASN A 207 19.78 -7.00 11.19
CA ASN A 207 20.51 -8.26 11.20
C ASN A 207 19.61 -9.48 11.50
N GLY A 208 18.32 -9.25 11.73
CA GLY A 208 17.24 -10.23 11.68
C GLY A 208 16.64 -10.36 10.29
N SER A 209 15.38 -10.84 10.20
CA SER A 209 14.64 -10.96 8.95
C SER A 209 13.36 -10.12 8.94
N ILE A 210 13.07 -9.50 7.79
CA ILE A 210 11.90 -8.65 7.58
C ILE A 210 11.13 -9.13 6.34
N ASN A 211 9.90 -9.62 6.53
CA ASN A 211 9.12 -10.25 5.47
C ASN A 211 7.70 -9.68 5.32
N ASN A 212 7.11 -9.81 4.13
CA ASN A 212 5.71 -9.44 3.86
C ASN A 212 5.39 -7.97 4.22
N VAL A 213 6.07 -7.05 3.54
CA VAL A 213 5.87 -5.60 3.73
C VAL A 213 5.21 -5.00 2.49
N THR A 214 4.22 -4.15 2.68
CA THR A 214 3.71 -3.28 1.61
C THR A 214 3.95 -1.82 1.97
N VAL A 215 4.53 -1.07 1.04
CA VAL A 215 4.56 0.39 1.04
C VAL A 215 3.72 0.86 -0.13
N GLN A 216 2.56 1.46 0.15
CA GLN A 216 1.61 1.86 -0.89
C GLN A 216 1.07 3.27 -0.73
N HIS A 217 0.82 3.95 -1.84
CA HIS A 217 0.21 5.29 -1.85
C HIS A 217 0.97 6.30 -0.97
N CYS A 218 2.25 6.12 -0.70
CA CYS A 218 3.05 7.03 0.09
C CYS A 218 3.72 8.06 -0.82
N LYS A 219 4.04 9.21 -0.24
CA LYS A 219 4.82 10.28 -0.86
C LYS A 219 6.14 10.44 -0.12
N VAL A 220 7.25 10.23 -0.82
CA VAL A 220 8.61 10.26 -0.24
C VAL A 220 9.39 11.38 -0.91
N THR A 221 9.77 12.42 -0.16
CA THR A 221 10.18 13.69 -0.78
C THR A 221 11.37 14.40 -0.15
N ASP A 222 12.03 15.23 -0.97
CA ASP A 222 12.96 16.27 -0.54
C ASP A 222 14.07 15.77 0.40
N HIS A 223 14.78 14.71 0.00
CA HIS A 223 15.87 14.15 0.80
C HIS A 223 17.05 13.65 -0.06
N THR A 224 18.25 13.54 0.51
CA THR A 224 19.38 12.97 -0.25
C THR A 224 19.15 11.49 -0.55
N LYS A 225 18.64 10.73 0.41
CA LYS A 225 18.42 9.28 0.31
C LYS A 225 16.95 8.95 0.55
N ALA A 226 16.24 8.46 -0.46
CA ALA A 226 14.82 8.16 -0.35
C ALA A 226 14.54 6.91 0.48
N MET A 227 14.86 5.73 -0.07
CA MET A 227 14.50 4.45 0.54
C MET A 227 15.61 3.40 0.43
N LEU A 228 15.98 2.81 1.56
CA LEU A 228 16.93 1.70 1.66
C LEU A 228 16.22 0.43 2.14
N LEU A 229 16.58 -0.70 1.52
CA LEU A 229 16.27 -2.05 1.98
C LEU A 229 17.61 -2.75 2.24
N GLU A 230 17.99 -2.99 3.49
CA GLU A 230 19.27 -3.62 3.85
C GLU A 230 19.11 -4.84 4.78
N GLY A 231 19.83 -5.92 4.49
CA GLY A 231 19.84 -7.13 5.33
C GLY A 231 18.99 -8.25 4.75
N LYS A 232 18.36 -9.07 5.61
CA LYS A 232 17.54 -10.21 5.18
C LYS A 232 16.09 -9.78 4.95
N ILE A 233 15.79 -9.37 3.73
CA ILE A 233 14.49 -8.80 3.38
C ILE A 233 13.86 -9.61 2.24
N ASP A 234 12.67 -10.12 2.49
CA ASP A 234 11.90 -10.88 1.51
C ASP A 234 10.49 -10.30 1.33
N LYS A 235 9.97 -10.34 0.11
CA LYS A 235 8.58 -10.02 -0.21
C LYS A 235 8.18 -8.60 0.25
N VAL A 236 8.89 -7.60 -0.26
CA VAL A 236 8.49 -6.19 -0.13
C VAL A 236 7.76 -5.72 -1.39
N SER A 237 6.55 -5.20 -1.25
CA SER A 237 5.80 -4.57 -2.34
C SER A 237 5.87 -3.05 -2.21
N ILE A 238 6.35 -2.38 -3.24
CA ILE A 238 6.41 -0.91 -3.35
C ILE A 238 5.43 -0.54 -4.46
N LEU A 239 4.24 -0.05 -4.10
CA LEU A 239 3.09 0.06 -5.00
C LEU A 239 2.51 1.48 -5.04
N TYR A 240 2.34 2.07 -6.23
CA TYR A 240 1.61 3.34 -6.37
C TYR A 240 2.12 4.51 -5.52
N ASN A 241 3.43 4.56 -5.23
CA ASN A 241 4.05 5.63 -4.46
C ASN A 241 4.57 6.76 -5.35
N HIS A 242 4.68 7.95 -4.78
CA HIS A 242 5.24 9.13 -5.44
C HIS A 242 6.54 9.57 -4.74
N PHE A 243 7.67 9.31 -5.39
CA PHE A 243 8.99 9.72 -4.93
C PHE A 243 9.37 11.02 -5.64
N VAL A 244 9.67 12.09 -4.92
CA VAL A 244 9.89 13.43 -5.51
C VAL A 244 11.12 14.10 -4.94
N ASN A 245 12.00 14.59 -5.81
CA ASN A 245 13.18 15.38 -5.45
C ASN A 245 14.10 14.69 -4.43
N ASN A 246 14.23 13.36 -4.50
CA ASN A 246 15.22 12.66 -3.71
C ASN A 246 16.47 12.40 -4.54
N ASP A 247 17.67 12.74 -4.04
CA ASP A 247 18.91 12.65 -4.83
C ASP A 247 19.23 11.21 -5.26
N GLU A 248 19.23 10.26 -4.33
CA GLU A 248 19.52 8.84 -4.55
C GLU A 248 18.61 7.88 -3.78
N ARG A 249 18.78 6.57 -4.03
CA ARG A 249 18.05 5.46 -3.41
C ARG A 249 16.54 5.48 -3.69
N ASN A 250 16.19 5.55 -4.97
CA ASN A 250 14.81 5.60 -5.46
C ASN A 250 14.45 4.32 -6.27
N VAL A 251 14.65 3.10 -5.80
CA VAL A 251 14.89 2.59 -4.43
C VAL A 251 16.27 1.90 -4.38
N ARG A 252 16.99 1.90 -3.24
CA ARG A 252 18.21 1.09 -3.09
C ARG A 252 17.94 -0.20 -2.35
N ILE A 253 18.25 -1.32 -3.00
CA ILE A 253 18.10 -2.66 -2.48
C ILE A 253 19.49 -3.21 -2.21
N LYS A 254 19.86 -3.26 -0.94
CA LYS A 254 21.07 -3.85 -0.40
C LYS A 254 20.74 -5.20 0.25
N ASN A 255 20.10 -6.06 -0.53
CA ASN A 255 19.49 -7.28 -0.03
C ASN A 255 20.40 -8.48 -0.15
N VAL A 256 20.47 -9.22 0.94
CA VAL A 256 21.37 -10.36 1.08
C VAL A 256 20.93 -11.32 2.16
N SER A 257 20.59 -12.51 1.70
CA SER A 257 21.26 -13.75 2.10
C SER A 257 20.40 -14.97 1.73
N GLU A 258 19.23 -14.77 1.12
CA GLU A 258 18.30 -15.85 0.82
C GLU A 258 17.88 -15.89 -0.66
N ASN A 259 17.71 -17.09 -1.20
CA ASN A 259 17.33 -17.37 -2.58
C ASN A 259 15.82 -17.09 -2.82
N GLN A 260 15.27 -16.00 -2.28
CA GLN A 260 13.84 -15.63 -2.30
C GLN A 260 13.59 -14.32 -3.06
N LEU A 261 12.31 -14.01 -3.33
CA LEU A 261 11.96 -12.71 -3.91
C LEU A 261 12.24 -11.61 -2.88
N SER A 262 13.05 -10.63 -3.26
CA SER A 262 13.40 -9.50 -2.42
C SER A 262 12.29 -8.43 -2.46
N VAL A 263 11.93 -7.99 -3.67
CA VAL A 263 11.08 -6.82 -3.85
C VAL A 263 10.32 -6.83 -5.18
N GLU A 264 9.12 -6.26 -5.17
CA GLU A 264 8.45 -5.79 -6.37
C GLU A 264 8.17 -4.29 -6.29
N MET A 265 8.36 -3.59 -7.41
CA MET A 265 8.06 -2.17 -7.57
C MET A 265 7.08 -2.04 -8.73
N ILE A 266 5.83 -1.68 -8.43
CA ILE A 266 4.76 -1.63 -9.44
C ILE A 266 4.03 -0.30 -9.40
N ASN A 267 3.89 0.35 -10.56
CA ASN A 267 3.10 1.58 -10.71
C ASN A 267 3.53 2.76 -9.81
N ASN A 268 4.82 2.87 -9.49
CA ASN A 268 5.34 4.05 -8.78
C ASN A 268 5.75 5.15 -9.76
N VAL A 269 5.78 6.38 -9.26
CA VAL A 269 6.25 7.57 -9.98
C VAL A 269 7.47 8.12 -9.24
N PHE A 270 8.61 8.22 -9.93
CA PHE A 270 9.86 8.75 -9.42
C PHE A 270 10.22 10.02 -10.18
N GLU A 271 10.34 11.15 -9.49
CA GLU A 271 10.57 12.46 -10.11
C GLU A 271 11.73 13.20 -9.44
N GLY A 272 12.55 13.90 -10.22
CA GLY A 272 13.56 14.83 -9.71
C GLY A 272 14.80 14.17 -9.07
N PHE A 273 15.05 12.88 -9.33
CA PHE A 273 16.21 12.19 -8.77
C PHE A 273 17.51 12.45 -9.55
N ARG A 274 18.67 12.30 -8.88
CA ARG A 274 19.98 12.13 -9.53
C ARG A 274 20.21 10.67 -9.89
N SER A 275 20.01 9.76 -8.94
CA SER A 275 20.12 8.32 -9.13
C SER A 275 18.81 7.64 -8.73
N ALA A 276 18.28 6.79 -9.62
CA ALA A 276 17.07 6.04 -9.38
C ALA A 276 17.34 4.78 -8.53
N THR A 277 17.18 3.60 -9.13
CA THR A 277 17.23 2.31 -8.46
C THR A 277 18.62 1.70 -8.49
N ARG A 278 19.08 1.23 -7.33
CA ARG A 278 20.34 0.49 -7.17
C ARG A 278 20.03 -0.86 -6.54
N ILE A 279 20.56 -1.94 -7.12
CA ILE A 279 20.24 -3.31 -6.70
C ILE A 279 21.52 -4.10 -6.50
N SER A 280 21.76 -4.61 -5.29
CA SER A 280 22.83 -5.56 -5.03
C SER A 280 22.61 -6.85 -5.83
N LEU A 281 23.63 -7.30 -6.56
CA LEU A 281 23.62 -8.62 -7.19
C LEU A 281 23.38 -9.71 -6.13
N GLY A 282 22.62 -10.73 -6.51
CA GLY A 282 22.08 -11.77 -5.64
C GLY A 282 20.62 -11.54 -5.25
N SER A 283 20.07 -10.35 -5.51
CA SER A 283 18.66 -10.02 -5.28
C SER A 283 17.75 -10.55 -6.39
N LYS A 284 16.53 -10.93 -6.03
CA LYS A 284 15.45 -11.24 -6.98
C LYS A 284 14.39 -10.15 -6.94
N PHE A 285 14.03 -9.59 -8.08
CA PHE A 285 13.19 -8.40 -8.12
C PHE A 285 12.28 -8.35 -9.34
N SER A 286 11.15 -7.66 -9.18
CA SER A 286 10.23 -7.28 -10.26
C SER A 286 10.07 -5.77 -10.29
N ILE A 287 10.38 -5.10 -11.39
CA ILE A 287 10.18 -3.65 -11.55
C ILE A 287 9.30 -3.42 -12.77
N VAL A 288 8.02 -3.12 -12.54
CA VAL A 288 6.98 -3.19 -13.57
C VAL A 288 6.15 -1.93 -13.63
N ASN A 289 5.97 -1.38 -14.83
CA ASN A 289 5.13 -0.20 -15.09
C ASN A 289 5.38 0.97 -14.11
N ASN A 290 6.63 1.32 -13.82
CA ASN A 290 6.98 2.53 -13.08
C ASN A 290 7.33 3.67 -14.05
N THR A 291 7.18 4.91 -13.60
CA THR A 291 7.57 6.11 -14.36
C THR A 291 8.79 6.74 -13.70
N PHE A 292 9.86 6.92 -14.46
CA PHE A 292 11.10 7.54 -13.98
C PHE A 292 11.36 8.85 -14.73
N LEU A 293 11.41 9.95 -14.00
CA LEU A 293 11.63 11.31 -14.50
C LEU A 293 12.79 11.95 -13.72
N PRO A 294 14.03 11.86 -14.22
CA PRO A 294 15.20 12.40 -13.54
C PRO A 294 15.17 13.93 -13.48
N ARG A 295 15.99 14.52 -12.61
CA ARG A 295 16.24 15.96 -12.62
C ARG A 295 17.02 16.39 -13.88
N SER A 296 16.96 17.67 -14.23
CA SER A 296 17.66 18.22 -15.39
C SER A 296 19.19 18.28 -15.25
N ASN A 297 19.68 18.52 -14.03
CA ASN A 297 21.11 18.73 -13.79
C ASN A 297 21.84 17.43 -13.41
N ASN A 298 22.73 16.95 -14.28
CA ASN A 298 23.63 15.82 -14.05
C ASN A 298 22.96 14.58 -13.41
N PRO A 299 21.88 14.02 -14.00
CA PRO A 299 21.33 12.75 -13.56
C PRO A 299 22.19 11.57 -14.03
N SER A 300 22.15 10.46 -13.29
CA SER A 300 22.62 9.15 -13.74
C SER A 300 21.79 8.71 -14.94
N SER A 301 22.46 8.38 -16.05
CA SER A 301 21.79 7.92 -17.27
C SER A 301 21.24 6.49 -17.16
N THR A 302 21.61 5.74 -16.12
CA THR A 302 21.10 4.39 -15.85
C THR A 302 20.05 4.44 -14.74
N ILE A 303 18.87 3.86 -15.01
CA ILE A 303 17.71 3.87 -14.10
C ILE A 303 17.76 2.73 -13.08
N ILE A 304 17.99 1.50 -13.53
CA ILE A 304 18.11 0.30 -12.69
C ILE A 304 19.52 -0.22 -12.85
N ASP A 305 20.37 0.03 -11.86
CA ASP A 305 21.78 -0.36 -11.93
C ASP A 305 22.12 -1.44 -10.90
N GLY A 306 22.93 -2.41 -11.34
CA GLY A 306 23.39 -3.52 -10.51
C GLY A 306 24.67 -3.17 -9.78
N GLU A 307 24.70 -3.36 -8.47
CA GLU A 307 25.86 -3.09 -7.61
C GLU A 307 26.52 -4.41 -7.18
N ASN A 308 27.84 -4.45 -7.27
CA ASN A 308 28.66 -5.52 -6.68
C ASN A 308 28.82 -5.23 -5.19
N ASP A 309 27.78 -5.48 -4.41
CA ASP A 309 27.85 -5.36 -2.97
C ASP A 309 28.24 -6.70 -2.34
N THR A 310 29.50 -6.79 -1.93
CA THR A 310 30.04 -7.97 -1.24
C THR A 310 29.82 -7.95 0.27
N GLU A 311 29.41 -6.81 0.85
CA GLU A 311 29.34 -6.61 2.31
C GLU A 311 28.31 -7.52 2.98
N THR A 312 27.44 -8.07 2.15
CA THR A 312 26.10 -8.36 2.59
C THR A 312 25.88 -9.89 2.32
N GLY A 313 26.67 -10.51 1.43
CA GLY A 313 26.88 -11.97 1.37
C GLY A 313 26.02 -12.74 0.36
N GLY A 314 25.35 -12.05 -0.57
CA GLY A 314 24.50 -12.65 -1.60
C GLY A 314 25.32 -13.33 -2.70
N ASN A 315 24.88 -14.52 -3.14
CA ASN A 315 25.48 -15.15 -4.31
C ASN A 315 24.98 -14.45 -5.58
N HIS A 316 25.87 -13.84 -6.35
CA HIS A 316 25.51 -13.15 -7.60
C HIS A 316 24.73 -14.05 -8.57
N SER A 317 24.91 -15.38 -8.52
CA SER A 317 24.16 -16.33 -9.36
C SER A 317 22.66 -16.41 -9.03
N TRP A 318 22.23 -15.90 -7.88
CA TRP A 318 20.82 -15.82 -7.51
C TRP A 318 20.11 -14.60 -8.09
N THR A 319 20.84 -13.66 -8.70
CA THR A 319 20.23 -12.46 -9.29
C THR A 319 19.19 -12.88 -10.33
N TYR A 320 17.97 -12.39 -10.15
CA TYR A 320 16.86 -12.64 -11.07
C TYR A 320 16.02 -11.37 -11.16
N GLY A 321 16.13 -10.65 -12.27
CA GLY A 321 15.35 -9.45 -12.54
C GLY A 321 14.24 -9.70 -13.54
N TYR A 322 13.04 -9.22 -13.24
CA TYR A 322 11.98 -9.04 -14.23
C TYR A 322 11.65 -7.55 -14.35
N VAL A 323 11.85 -7.00 -15.55
CA VAL A 323 11.70 -5.56 -15.81
C VAL A 323 10.81 -5.39 -17.03
N SER A 324 9.65 -4.74 -16.87
CA SER A 324 8.67 -4.62 -17.96
C SER A 324 7.83 -3.35 -17.85
N GLY A 325 7.49 -2.74 -19.01
CA GLY A 325 6.56 -1.61 -19.11
C GLY A 325 6.95 -0.31 -18.39
N ASN A 326 8.18 -0.18 -17.90
CA ASN A 326 8.66 1.06 -17.27
C ASN A 326 8.85 2.17 -18.30
N THR A 327 8.45 3.38 -17.93
CA THR A 327 8.62 4.60 -18.75
C THR A 327 9.86 5.37 -18.27
N ILE A 328 10.75 5.68 -19.20
CA ILE A 328 11.99 6.43 -18.96
C ILE A 328 12.14 7.55 -20.00
N PRO A 329 12.90 8.62 -19.73
CA PRO A 329 13.22 9.63 -20.72
C PRO A 329 14.10 9.09 -21.86
N GLU A 330 14.04 9.75 -23.02
CA GLU A 330 14.91 9.47 -24.16
C GLU A 330 16.39 9.61 -23.80
N GLY A 331 17.24 8.73 -24.34
CA GLY A 331 18.69 8.73 -24.11
C GLY A 331 19.15 8.07 -22.80
N PHE A 332 18.22 7.59 -21.97
CA PHE A 332 18.55 6.86 -20.73
C PHE A 332 18.56 5.36 -20.97
N ASN A 333 19.34 4.65 -20.16
CA ASN A 333 19.36 3.19 -20.11
C ASN A 333 18.46 2.73 -18.97
N LEU A 334 17.43 1.92 -19.29
CA LEU A 334 16.58 1.35 -18.25
C LEU A 334 17.37 0.40 -17.34
N ILE A 335 18.25 -0.43 -17.92
CA ILE A 335 18.98 -1.48 -17.24
C ILE A 335 20.48 -1.25 -17.41
N GLY A 336 21.21 -1.27 -16.29
CA GLY A 336 22.68 -1.19 -16.27
C GLY A 336 23.36 -2.48 -16.70
N SER A 337 24.58 -2.37 -17.24
CA SER A 337 25.30 -3.51 -17.85
C SER A 337 25.51 -4.70 -16.91
N ASN A 338 25.64 -4.44 -15.60
CA ASN A 338 25.83 -5.49 -14.58
C ASN A 338 24.60 -6.40 -14.45
N LEU A 339 23.42 -5.96 -14.88
CA LEU A 339 22.18 -6.71 -14.81
C LEU A 339 21.83 -7.46 -16.10
N ASN A 340 22.52 -7.19 -17.22
CA ASN A 340 22.14 -7.70 -18.56
C ASN A 340 21.94 -9.22 -18.61
N ASN A 341 22.75 -9.98 -17.88
CA ASN A 341 22.69 -11.45 -17.87
C ASN A 341 21.66 -12.03 -16.90
N TYR A 342 20.97 -11.17 -16.14
CA TYR A 342 20.07 -11.57 -15.06
C TYR A 342 18.62 -11.14 -15.31
N ILE A 343 18.32 -10.55 -16.47
CA ILE A 343 16.96 -10.14 -16.82
C ILE A 343 16.24 -11.29 -17.53
N HIS A 344 15.07 -11.66 -16.99
CA HIS A 344 14.24 -12.74 -17.48
C HIS A 344 12.92 -12.22 -18.07
N GLN A 345 12.28 -13.05 -18.91
CA GLN A 345 11.02 -12.71 -19.57
C GLN A 345 9.78 -12.87 -18.70
N GLN A 346 9.90 -13.57 -17.57
CA GLN A 346 8.81 -13.82 -16.63
C GLN A 346 9.26 -13.40 -15.23
N PRO A 347 8.34 -12.99 -14.35
CA PRO A 347 8.70 -12.69 -12.98
C PRO A 347 9.06 -13.97 -12.22
N TYR A 348 9.99 -13.84 -11.25
CA TYR A 348 10.41 -14.96 -10.41
C TYR A 348 9.25 -15.57 -9.61
N ALA A 349 8.32 -14.71 -9.17
CA ALA A 349 7.06 -15.08 -8.52
C ALA A 349 5.93 -14.24 -9.14
N PRO A 350 4.66 -14.69 -9.08
CA PRO A 350 3.53 -13.91 -9.56
C PRO A 350 3.50 -12.51 -8.94
N LEU A 351 3.25 -11.49 -9.77
CA LEU A 351 3.05 -10.12 -9.29
C LEU A 351 1.82 -10.08 -8.37
N THR A 352 1.90 -9.35 -7.26
CA THR A 352 0.79 -9.28 -6.30
C THR A 352 -0.38 -8.41 -6.78
N VAL A 353 -0.13 -7.53 -7.74
CA VAL A 353 -1.12 -6.65 -8.36
C VAL A 353 -0.99 -6.69 -9.87
N THR A 354 -2.13 -6.59 -10.55
CA THR A 354 -2.16 -6.36 -12.00
C THR A 354 -1.66 -4.95 -12.29
N PRO A 355 -0.57 -4.77 -13.05
CA PRO A 355 -0.06 -3.44 -13.40
C PRO A 355 -1.09 -2.66 -14.24
N LYS A 356 -1.35 -1.41 -13.87
CA LYS A 356 -2.19 -0.48 -14.63
C LYS A 356 -1.34 0.39 -15.55
N THR A 357 -1.89 0.86 -16.66
CA THR A 357 -1.22 1.78 -17.60
C THR A 357 -1.51 3.25 -17.26
N ASP A 358 -2.75 3.55 -16.90
CA ASP A 358 -3.21 4.93 -16.62
C ASP A 358 -3.15 5.24 -15.11
N TYR A 359 -1.98 5.05 -14.50
CA TYR A 359 -1.80 5.19 -13.05
C TYR A 359 -1.07 6.48 -12.66
N LYS A 360 -0.25 7.07 -13.54
CA LYS A 360 0.68 8.16 -13.20
C LYS A 360 -0.02 9.35 -12.57
N ASP A 361 -1.00 9.92 -13.26
CA ASP A 361 -1.73 11.11 -12.78
C ASP A 361 -2.53 10.79 -11.52
N TRP A 362 -3.04 9.57 -11.41
CA TRP A 362 -3.70 9.10 -10.19
C TRP A 362 -2.71 9.06 -9.02
N VAL A 363 -1.51 8.51 -9.20
CA VAL A 363 -0.47 8.47 -8.16
C VAL A 363 -0.07 9.89 -7.73
N ILE A 364 0.21 10.78 -8.69
CA ILE A 364 0.57 12.18 -8.39
C ILE A 364 -0.53 12.88 -7.57
N ALA A 365 -1.80 12.59 -7.86
CA ALA A 365 -2.93 13.22 -7.19
C ALA A 365 -3.33 12.56 -5.85
N ASN A 366 -3.00 11.29 -5.63
CA ASN A 366 -3.55 10.50 -4.51
C ASN A 366 -2.51 9.93 -3.56
N ALA A 367 -1.23 9.88 -3.93
CA ALA A 367 -0.18 9.43 -3.05
C ALA A 367 0.16 10.48 -1.98
N GLY A 368 0.51 9.99 -0.80
CA GLY A 368 0.75 10.79 0.39
C GLY A 368 -0.45 10.82 1.32
N PHE A 369 -0.40 11.71 2.29
CA PHE A 369 -1.48 11.87 3.26
C PHE A 369 -2.80 12.34 2.59
N LYS A 370 -3.93 11.84 3.12
CA LYS A 370 -5.30 12.22 2.75
C LYS A 370 -5.95 13.08 3.84
N ASN A 371 -6.29 14.33 3.45
CA ASN A 371 -7.10 15.26 4.24
C ASN A 371 -8.50 14.72 4.54
#